data_AF-A0AAW4IVK7-F1
#
_entry.id   AF-A0AAW4IVK7-F1
#
_cell.length_a   1.000
_cell.length_b   1.000
_cell.length_c   1.000
_cell.angle_alpha   90.00
_cell.angle_beta   90.00
_cell.angle_gamma   90.00
#
_symmetry.space_group_name_H-M   'P 1'
#
loop_
_entity.id
_entity.type
_entity.pdbx_description
1 polymer ?
#
loop_
_entity_poly.entity_id
_entity_poly.type
_entity_poly.pdbx_seq_one_letter_code
_entity_poly.pdbx_strand_id
1 'polypeptide(L)' 'MLDKNSEKILNYLKEKPNEEINIIDFLSLGLSINEILDSGKILENKGYIYILGKKYVSPRYKLKKI' A
#
# COMPACT_ATOMS: atom_id res chain seq x y z
N MET A 1 -0.53 5.52 15.88
CA MET A 1 -1.79 4.84 15.46
C MET A 1 -1.91 4.91 13.94
N LEU A 2 -2.35 3.85 13.26
CA LEU A 2 -2.67 3.87 11.82
C LEU A 2 -4.13 4.32 11.64
N ASP A 3 -4.45 4.99 10.54
CA ASP A 3 -5.83 5.28 10.17
C ASP A 3 -6.47 4.06 9.49
N LYS A 4 -7.81 4.09 9.38
CA LYS A 4 -8.62 2.99 8.87
C LYS A 4 -8.21 2.54 7.45
N ASN A 5 -7.80 3.46 6.58
CA ASN A 5 -7.45 3.14 5.20
C ASN A 5 -6.05 2.52 5.13
N SER A 6 -5.09 3.06 5.88
CA SER A 6 -3.76 2.45 6.04
C SER A 6 -3.83 1.05 6.62
N GLU A 7 -4.70 0.78 7.60
CA GLU A 7 -4.90 -0.57 8.14
C GLU A 7 -5.46 -1.54 7.10
N LYS A 8 -6.46 -1.12 6.30
CA LYS A 8 -7.00 -1.94 5.21
C LYS A 8 -5.93 -2.33 4.19
N ILE A 9 -5.15 -1.37 3.73
CA ILE A 9 -4.07 -1.61 2.76
C ILE A 9 -3.00 -2.54 3.35
N LEU A 10 -2.61 -2.31 4.61
CA LEU A 10 -1.63 -3.15 5.28
C LEU A 10 -2.13 -4.58 5.45
N ASN A 11 -3.40 -4.78 5.83
CA ASN A 11 -3.98 -6.11 5.97
C ASN A 11 -4.04 -6.84 4.61
N TYR A 12 -4.44 -6.14 3.55
CA TYR A 12 -4.45 -6.71 2.20
C TYR A 12 -3.05 -7.17 1.75
N LEU A 13 -2.01 -6.39 2.06
CA LEU A 13 -0.61 -6.76 1.77
C LEU A 13 -0.12 -7.93 2.64
N LYS A 14 -0.59 -8.04 3.88
CA LYS A 14 -0.26 -9.17 4.77
C LYS A 14 -0.84 -10.49 4.30
N GLU A 15 -2.00 -10.48 3.63
CA GLU A 15 -2.55 -11.68 2.99
C GLU A 15 -1.68 -12.16 1.81
N LYS A 16 -0.86 -11.27 1.23
CA LYS A 16 -0.01 -11.53 0.06
C LYS A 16 1.45 -11.09 0.30
N PRO A 17 2.14 -11.64 1.30
CA PRO A 17 3.38 -11.06 1.85
C PRO A 17 4.58 -11.11 0.88
N ASN A 18 4.52 -11.92 -0.17
CA ASN A 18 5.59 -12.05 -1.17
C ASN A 18 5.28 -11.33 -2.48
N GLU A 19 4.08 -10.76 -2.64
CA GLU A 19 3.63 -10.15 -3.88
C GLU A 19 3.92 -8.65 -3.94
N GLU A 20 4.07 -8.14 -5.17
CA GLU A 20 4.07 -6.72 -5.46
C GLU A 20 2.69 -6.32 -5.96
N ILE A 21 1.97 -5.56 -5.16
CA ILE A 21 0.59 -5.19 -5.44
C ILE A 21 0.57 -3.86 -6.18
N ASN A 22 -0.14 -3.79 -7.30
CA ASN A 22 -0.31 -2.57 -8.05
C ASN A 22 -1.28 -1.63 -7.33
N ILE A 23 -1.13 -0.31 -7.51
CA ILE A 23 -2.12 0.65 -7.01
C ILE A 23 -3.57 0.30 -7.43
N ILE A 24 -3.74 -0.26 -8.64
CA ILE A 24 -5.04 -0.63 -9.20
C ILE A 24 -5.71 -1.75 -8.39
N ASP A 25 -4.95 -2.68 -7.83
CA ASP A 25 -5.50 -3.80 -7.05
C ASP A 25 -6.21 -3.31 -5.78
N PHE A 26 -5.73 -2.21 -5.18
CA PHE A 26 -6.35 -1.61 -4.00
C PHE A 26 -7.69 -0.92 -4.29
N LEU A 27 -8.02 -0.66 -5.56
CA LEU A 27 -9.35 -0.14 -5.93
C LEU A 27 -10.46 -1.15 -5.56
N SER A 28 -10.14 -2.45 -5.54
CA SER A 28 -11.06 -3.50 -5.08
C SER A 28 -11.46 -3.35 -3.60
N LEU A 29 -10.69 -2.59 -2.80
CA LEU A 29 -10.99 -2.30 -1.39
C LEU A 29 -11.96 -1.13 -1.20
N GLY A 30 -12.49 -0.57 -2.30
CA GLY A 30 -13.35 0.61 -2.29
C GLY A 30 -12.61 1.89 -1.91
N LEU A 31 -11.29 1.95 -2.16
CA LEU A 31 -10.46 3.13 -1.90
C LEU A 31 -10.22 3.89 -3.20
N SER A 32 -10.17 5.22 -3.12
CA SER A 32 -9.74 6.06 -4.22
C SER A 32 -8.21 6.06 -4.37
N ILE A 33 -7.72 6.39 -5.56
CA ILE A 33 -6.28 6.48 -5.85
C ILE A 33 -5.58 7.42 -4.86
N ASN A 34 -6.17 8.58 -4.54
CA ASN A 34 -5.61 9.54 -3.60
C ASN A 34 -5.48 8.95 -2.19
N GLU A 35 -6.51 8.26 -1.70
CA GLU A 35 -6.47 7.59 -0.40
C GLU A 35 -5.39 6.50 -0.35
N ILE A 36 -5.20 5.75 -1.45
CA ILE A 36 -4.16 4.72 -1.55
C ILE A 36 -2.76 5.35 -1.55
N LEU A 37 -2.57 6.46 -2.26
CA LEU A 37 -1.30 7.19 -2.29
C LEU A 37 -0.94 7.76 -0.91
N ASP A 38 -1.89 8.39 -0.24
CA ASP A 38 -1.68 8.96 1.10
C ASP A 38 -1.43 7.87 2.15
N SER A 39 -2.27 6.84 2.18
CA SER A 39 -2.11 5.70 3.09
C SER A 39 -0.79 4.96 2.81
N GLY A 40 -0.44 4.80 1.53
CA GLY A 40 0.82 4.22 1.10
C GLY A 40 2.02 4.97 1.66
N LYS A 41 2.05 6.30 1.54
CA LYS A 41 3.11 7.15 2.12
C LYS A 41 3.19 7.01 3.64
N ILE A 42 2.05 6.96 4.33
CA ILE A 42 1.99 6.77 5.78
C ILE A 42 2.62 5.42 6.16
N LEU A 43 2.26 4.35 5.45
CA LEU A 43 2.78 3.01 5.69
C LEU A 43 4.28 2.90 5.40
N GLU A 44 4.75 3.53 4.32
CA GLU A 44 6.17 3.58 3.98
C GLU A 44 6.98 4.35 5.02
N ASN A 45 6.52 5.54 5.42
CA ASN A 45 7.17 6.35 6.45
C ASN A 45 7.26 5.64 7.80
N LYS A 46 6.27 4.78 8.12
CA LYS A 46 6.28 3.95 9.32
C LYS A 46 7.07 2.65 9.17
N GLY A 47 7.60 2.37 7.98
CA GLY A 47 8.45 1.20 7.72
C GLY A 47 7.70 -0.11 7.54
N TYR A 48 6.39 -0.09 7.28
CA TYR A 48 5.62 -1.32 7.05
C TYR A 48 5.77 -1.88 5.64
N ILE A 49 6.00 -1.01 4.65
CA ILE A 49 5.99 -1.38 3.23
C ILE A 49 7.10 -0.65 2.46
N TYR A 50 7.39 -1.15 1.27
CA TYR A 50 8.14 -0.46 0.23
C TYR A 50 7.18 0.02 -0.86
N ILE A 51 7.33 1.27 -1.32
CA ILE A 51 6.68 1.76 -2.55
C ILE A 51 7.70 1.72 -3.68
N LEU A 52 7.51 0.78 -4.60
CA LEU A 52 8.31 0.60 -5.79
C LEU A 52 7.75 1.45 -6.94
N GLY A 53 8.63 1.95 -7.81
CA GLY A 53 8.20 2.65 -9.02
C GLY A 53 7.56 4.03 -8.76
N LYS A 54 8.00 4.77 -7.73
CA LYS A 54 7.51 6.13 -7.38
C LYS A 54 7.48 7.15 -8.54
N LYS A 55 8.24 6.90 -9.61
CA LYS A 55 8.36 7.76 -10.79
C LYS A 55 7.36 7.42 -11.90
N TYR A 56 6.61 6.32 -11.76
CA TYR A 56 5.71 5.80 -12.78
C TYR A 56 4.24 6.03 -12.40
N VAL A 57 3.39 6.06 -13.42
CA VAL A 57 1.92 6.26 -13.33
C VAL A 57 1.22 5.19 -12.47
N SER A 58 1.92 4.11 -12.14
CA SER A 58 1.39 2.94 -11.44
C SER A 58 2.40 2.43 -10.40
N PRO A 59 2.42 3.03 -9.19
CA PRO A 59 3.26 2.57 -8.10
C PRO A 59 2.87 1.16 -7.67
N ARG A 60 3.86 0.39 -7.24
CA ARG A 60 3.67 -0.95 -6.66
C ARG A 60 4.04 -0.94 -5.19
N TYR A 61 3.34 -1.75 -4.41
CA TYR A 61 3.43 -1.80 -2.96
C TYR A 61 3.81 -3.20 -2.54
N LYS A 62 4.82 -3.31 -1.66
CA LYS A 62 5.31 -4.59 -1.16
C LYS A 62 5.47 -4.54 0.34
N LEU A 63 5.04 -5.59 1.03
CA LEU A 63 5.26 -5.69 2.47
C LEU A 63 6.76 -5.75 2.79
N LYS A 64 7.20 -4.95 3.76
CA LYS A 64 8.57 -5.06 4.28
C LYS A 64 8.63 -6.24 5.23
N LYS A 65 9.51 -7.20 4.96
CA LYS A 65 9.79 -8.28 5.91
C LYS A 65 10.43 -7.66 7.16
N ILE A 66 9.75 -7.78 8.29
CA ILE A 66 10.26 -7.46 9.62
C ILE A 66 10.92 -8.72 10.17
#